data_AF-A0A953U8B9-F1
#
_entry.id   AF-A0A953U8B9-F1
#
_cell.length_a   1.000
_cell.length_b   1.000
_cell.length_c   1.000
_cell.angle_alpha   90.00
_cell.angle_beta   90.00
_cell.angle_gamma   90.00
#
_symmetry.space_group_name_H-M   'P 1'
#
loop_
_entity.id
_entity.type
_entity.pdbx_description
1 polymer ?
#
loop_
_entity_poly.entity_id
_entity_poly.type
_entity_poly.pdbx_seq_one_letter_code
_entity_poly.pdbx_strand_id
1 'polypeptide(L)'
;MKWAAAAILVTAIAQAHDIGAQVTWSREISRLFDRHCTACHREGGQAFPLTAFPQAHARAKEIARSVLERRMPPFGAVKGFGELRDDESLTQEQIELVTSWVRAGAPEGDTALAPKKASVTQKLSIEKLGQEWVSDPRRKIETQTTFIGIRARTLSGDSVRVVARRPDGTVEPLIWFYRYDSKFARIYYFRKPVTLPAGTAIVTSVPGATVALLEPAR
;
A
#
# COMPACT_ATOMS: atom_id res chain seq x y z
N MET A 1 -36.19 -55.44 39.85
CA MET A 1 -34.73 -55.30 39.63
C MET A 1 -34.52 -54.34 38.46
N LYS A 2 -34.25 -53.05 38.74
CA LYS A 2 -34.15 -51.99 37.73
C LYS A 2 -32.70 -51.93 37.23
N TRP A 3 -32.49 -52.07 35.91
CA TRP A 3 -31.18 -51.89 35.29
C TRP A 3 -31.08 -50.43 34.81
N ALA A 4 -30.09 -49.68 35.30
CA ALA A 4 -29.76 -48.36 34.80
C ALA A 4 -28.66 -48.49 33.75
N ALA A 5 -28.94 -48.10 32.51
CA ALA A 5 -27.94 -47.97 31.46
C ALA A 5 -27.29 -46.58 31.60
N ALA A 6 -25.98 -46.54 31.85
CA ALA A 6 -25.20 -45.32 31.79
C ALA A 6 -24.64 -45.16 30.36
N ALA A 7 -25.16 -44.18 29.62
CA ALA A 7 -24.60 -43.79 28.33
C ALA A 7 -23.39 -42.86 28.59
N ILE A 8 -22.19 -43.34 28.30
CA ILE A 8 -20.97 -42.51 28.30
C ILE A 8 -20.97 -41.72 26.98
N LEU A 9 -21.29 -40.43 27.05
CA LEU A 9 -21.02 -39.52 25.93
C LEU A 9 -19.51 -39.27 25.86
N VAL A 10 -18.85 -39.87 24.85
CA VAL A 10 -17.49 -39.47 24.47
C VAL A 10 -17.62 -38.24 23.58
N THR A 11 -17.42 -37.05 24.15
CA THR A 11 -17.28 -35.82 23.37
C THR A 11 -15.93 -35.87 22.66
N ALA A 12 -15.92 -36.16 21.36
CA ALA A 12 -14.75 -36.01 20.53
C ALA A 12 -14.39 -34.52 20.48
N ILE A 13 -13.31 -34.13 21.18
CA ILE A 13 -12.71 -32.81 21.02
C ILE A 13 -12.11 -32.80 19.61
N ALA A 14 -12.76 -32.11 18.69
CA ALA A 14 -12.17 -31.81 17.40
C ALA A 14 -10.90 -30.98 17.66
N GLN A 15 -9.74 -31.62 17.61
CA GLN A 15 -8.47 -30.95 17.46
C GLN A 15 -8.52 -30.27 16.09
N ALA A 16 -8.81 -28.98 16.08
CA ALA A 16 -8.59 -28.17 14.89
C ALA A 16 -7.09 -28.27 14.61
N HIS A 17 -6.71 -29.00 13.55
CA HIS A 17 -5.34 -28.99 13.08
C HIS A 17 -4.97 -27.55 12.75
N ASP A 18 -3.99 -27.01 13.49
CA ASP A 18 -3.33 -25.76 13.15
C ASP A 18 -2.44 -26.04 11.93
N ILE A 19 -3.05 -26.13 10.75
CA ILE A 19 -2.33 -26.29 9.48
C ILE A 19 -1.80 -24.91 9.10
N GLY A 20 -0.65 -24.57 9.67
CA GLY A 20 0.12 -23.38 9.35
C GLY A 20 1.07 -23.04 10.48
N ALA A 21 2.36 -23.29 10.30
CA ALA A 21 3.36 -22.91 11.30
C ALA A 21 3.16 -21.44 11.72
N GLN A 22 2.96 -21.21 13.02
CA GLN A 22 2.64 -19.90 13.60
C GLN A 22 3.55 -18.79 13.05
N VAL A 23 2.96 -17.68 12.62
CA VAL A 23 3.71 -16.51 12.12
C VAL A 23 4.50 -15.91 13.28
N THR A 24 5.79 -15.64 13.08
CA THR A 24 6.70 -15.12 14.11
C THR A 24 7.48 -13.90 13.63
N TRP A 25 8.00 -13.14 14.58
CA TRP A 25 8.90 -12.03 14.28
C TRP A 25 10.13 -12.49 13.49
N SER A 26 10.83 -13.50 14.02
CA SER A 26 12.13 -13.92 13.51
C SER A 26 12.05 -14.56 12.12
N ARG A 27 10.92 -15.18 11.75
CA ARG A 27 10.77 -15.87 10.46
C ARG A 27 10.06 -15.04 9.39
N GLU A 28 8.93 -14.42 9.67
CA GLU A 28 8.17 -13.68 8.65
C GLU A 28 8.24 -12.17 8.82
N ILE A 29 7.93 -11.66 10.01
CA ILE A 29 7.57 -10.24 10.19
C ILE A 29 8.78 -9.32 10.10
N SER A 30 9.93 -9.70 10.66
CA SER A 30 11.18 -8.94 10.54
C SER A 30 11.55 -8.63 9.08
N ARG A 31 11.47 -9.64 8.20
CA ARG A 31 11.73 -9.47 6.75
C ARG A 31 10.71 -8.55 6.08
N LEU A 32 9.45 -8.61 6.51
CA LEU A 32 8.42 -7.71 6.01
C LEU A 32 8.65 -6.27 6.44
N PHE A 33 9.04 -6.07 7.70
CA PHE A 33 9.37 -4.76 8.27
C PHE A 33 10.61 -4.17 7.61
N ASP A 34 11.64 -4.97 7.37
CA ASP A 34 12.85 -4.53 6.68
C ASP A 34 12.57 -3.99 5.27
N ARG A 35 11.61 -4.60 4.56
CA ARG A 35 11.25 -4.16 3.21
C ARG A 35 10.37 -2.92 3.17
N HIS A 36 9.47 -2.77 4.13
CA HIS A 36 8.35 -1.82 4.02
C HIS A 36 8.32 -0.74 5.09
N CYS A 37 8.99 -0.96 6.23
CA CYS A 37 8.82 -0.12 7.41
C CYS A 37 10.13 0.58 7.80
N THR A 38 11.24 -0.14 7.80
CA THR A 38 12.50 0.34 8.41
C THR A 38 13.17 1.49 7.65
N ALA A 39 12.81 1.73 6.38
CA ALA A 39 13.29 2.90 5.65
C ALA A 39 12.99 4.23 6.39
N CYS A 40 11.78 4.32 6.97
CA CYS A 40 11.34 5.47 7.76
C CYS A 40 11.38 5.20 9.28
N HIS A 41 11.01 3.99 9.70
CA HIS A 41 10.95 3.56 11.11
C HIS A 41 12.27 2.95 11.59
N ARG A 42 13.36 3.72 11.48
CA ARG A 42 14.68 3.39 12.02
C ARG A 42 15.15 4.50 12.94
N GLU A 43 16.16 4.22 13.74
CA GLU A 43 16.80 5.24 14.56
C GLU A 43 17.34 6.38 13.68
N GLY A 44 17.07 7.63 14.08
CA GLY A 44 17.35 8.83 13.26
C GLY A 44 16.49 8.97 11.99
N GLY A 45 15.52 8.08 11.78
CA GLY A 45 14.57 8.15 10.67
C GLY A 45 13.44 9.15 10.88
N GLN A 46 12.46 9.13 9.98
CA GLN A 46 11.31 10.04 9.98
C GLN A 46 10.21 9.66 10.99
N ALA A 47 10.34 8.50 11.64
CA ALA A 47 9.38 7.98 12.60
C ALA A 47 10.09 7.18 13.72
N PHE A 48 9.33 6.76 14.72
CA PHE A 48 9.87 5.90 15.79
C PHE A 48 10.44 4.58 15.24
N PRO A 49 11.47 4.00 15.87
CA PRO A 49 12.13 2.81 15.36
C PRO A 49 11.25 1.56 15.48
N LEU A 50 11.30 0.70 14.46
CA LEU A 50 10.67 -0.61 14.37
C LEU A 50 11.65 -1.68 13.86
N THR A 51 12.95 -1.45 14.03
CA THR A 51 14.02 -2.30 13.50
C THR A 51 14.31 -3.53 14.35
N ALA A 52 13.73 -3.66 15.54
CA ALA A 52 13.96 -4.76 16.47
C ALA A 52 12.68 -5.27 17.12
N PHE A 53 12.69 -6.53 17.57
CA PHE A 53 11.51 -7.20 18.14
C PHE A 53 10.86 -6.41 19.30
N PRO A 54 11.59 -5.96 20.35
CA PRO A 54 10.94 -5.26 21.46
C PRO A 54 10.21 -3.98 21.02
N GLN A 55 10.74 -3.29 20.01
CA GLN A 55 10.16 -2.07 19.46
C GLN A 55 8.83 -2.36 18.72
N ALA A 56 8.82 -3.39 17.89
CA ALA A 56 7.63 -3.81 17.16
C ALA A 56 6.58 -4.45 18.07
N HIS A 57 7.00 -5.30 19.00
CA HIS A 57 6.13 -5.97 19.97
C HIS A 57 5.37 -4.96 20.84
N ALA A 58 6.07 -3.95 21.38
CA ALA A 58 5.46 -2.90 22.19
C ALA A 58 4.35 -2.12 21.45
N ARG A 59 4.36 -2.12 20.11
CA ARG A 59 3.43 -1.36 19.26
C ARG A 59 2.56 -2.26 18.39
N ALA A 60 2.54 -3.57 18.61
CA ALA A 60 1.93 -4.54 17.70
C ALA A 60 0.48 -4.18 17.34
N LYS A 61 -0.35 -3.82 18.33
CA LYS A 61 -1.75 -3.41 18.10
C LYS A 61 -1.88 -2.16 17.21
N GLU A 62 -1.03 -1.15 17.41
CA GLU A 62 -1.03 0.08 16.62
C GLU A 62 -0.58 -0.18 15.18
N ILE A 63 0.42 -1.04 15.02
CA ILE A 63 0.93 -1.47 13.72
C ILE A 63 -0.18 -2.21 12.96
N ALA A 64 -0.80 -3.22 13.58
CA ALA A 64 -1.89 -4.00 12.99
C ALA A 64 -3.04 -3.09 12.51
N ARG A 65 -3.48 -2.15 13.36
CA ARG A 65 -4.49 -1.16 12.98
C ARG A 65 -4.04 -0.30 11.79
N SER A 66 -2.79 0.16 11.79
CA SER A 66 -2.29 1.05 10.73
C SER A 66 -2.14 0.36 9.38
N VAL A 67 -1.77 -0.93 9.35
CA VAL A 67 -1.72 -1.71 8.12
C VAL A 67 -3.13 -2.10 7.64
N LEU A 68 -4.04 -2.44 8.55
CA LEU A 68 -5.45 -2.75 8.22
C LEU A 68 -6.15 -1.54 7.61
N GLU A 69 -5.91 -0.35 8.16
CA GLU A 69 -6.45 0.91 7.63
C GLU A 69 -5.69 1.41 6.39
N ARG A 70 -4.70 0.65 5.89
CA ARG A 70 -3.84 1.01 4.75
C ARG A 70 -3.16 2.38 4.88
N ARG A 71 -2.89 2.81 6.12
CA ARG A 71 -2.14 4.04 6.41
C ARG A 71 -0.63 3.82 6.29
N MET A 72 -0.17 2.59 6.49
CA MET A 72 1.24 2.22 6.45
C MET A 72 1.49 1.01 5.54
N PRO A 73 2.56 1.04 4.73
CA PRO A 73 3.37 2.21 4.39
C PRO A 73 2.55 3.29 3.65
N PRO A 74 2.90 4.58 3.79
CA PRO A 74 2.16 5.63 3.11
C PRO A 74 2.52 5.59 1.61
N PHE A 75 1.68 4.96 0.79
CA PHE A 75 1.77 5.08 -0.67
C PHE A 75 0.89 6.22 -1.19
N GLY A 76 -0.29 6.41 -0.59
CA GLY A 76 -1.21 7.51 -0.92
C GLY A 76 -2.13 7.26 -2.13
N ALA A 77 -1.97 6.12 -2.82
CA ALA A 77 -2.84 5.68 -3.89
C ALA A 77 -3.47 4.29 -3.61
N VAL A 78 -4.71 4.08 -4.06
CA VAL A 78 -5.38 2.78 -3.96
C VAL A 78 -4.79 1.79 -4.96
N LYS A 79 -4.26 0.68 -4.43
CA LYS A 79 -3.74 -0.45 -5.23
C LYS A 79 -4.82 -0.99 -6.18
N GLY A 80 -4.46 -1.19 -7.44
CA GLY A 80 -5.35 -1.76 -8.46
C GLY A 80 -6.37 -0.80 -9.07
N PHE A 81 -6.45 0.46 -8.64
CA PHE A 81 -7.30 1.44 -9.34
C PHE A 81 -6.67 1.92 -10.64
N GLY A 82 -5.38 2.25 -10.63
CA GLY A 82 -4.60 2.60 -11.82
C GLY A 82 -3.32 1.77 -11.88
N GLU A 83 -2.69 1.74 -13.05
CA GLU A 83 -1.46 0.98 -13.30
C GLU A 83 -0.24 1.80 -12.89
N LEU A 84 0.07 1.83 -11.60
CA LEU A 84 1.23 2.52 -11.03
C LEU A 84 2.41 1.55 -10.82
N ARG A 85 3.64 2.07 -10.94
CA ARG A 85 4.86 1.38 -10.49
C ARG A 85 5.27 1.87 -9.10
N ASP A 86 6.22 1.15 -8.50
CA ASP A 86 6.81 1.47 -7.19
C ASP A 86 5.77 1.59 -6.06
N ASP A 87 4.73 0.76 -6.14
CA ASP A 87 3.71 0.65 -5.08
C ASP A 87 4.28 -0.05 -3.85
N GLU A 88 4.67 0.75 -2.86
CA GLU A 88 5.18 0.34 -1.56
C GLU A 88 4.09 -0.17 -0.60
N SER A 89 2.82 -0.19 -1.01
CA SER A 89 1.75 -0.70 -0.15
C SER A 89 1.83 -2.22 0.04
N LEU A 90 1.44 -2.66 1.24
CA LEU A 90 1.35 -4.08 1.55
C LEU A 90 0.31 -4.79 0.68
N THR A 91 0.64 -6.01 0.24
CA THR A 91 -0.37 -6.93 -0.33
C THR A 91 -1.34 -7.39 0.74
N GLN A 92 -2.47 -7.97 0.31
CA GLN A 92 -3.45 -8.51 1.24
C GLN A 92 -2.83 -9.63 2.09
N GLU A 93 -2.02 -10.53 1.51
CA GLU A 93 -1.35 -11.57 2.28
C GLU A 93 -0.36 -10.98 3.30
N GLN A 94 0.33 -9.90 2.95
CA GLN A 94 1.26 -9.22 3.86
C GLN A 94 0.55 -8.56 5.04
N ILE A 95 -0.63 -7.96 4.81
CA ILE A 95 -1.49 -7.44 5.89
C ILE A 95 -1.96 -8.59 6.78
N GLU A 96 -2.34 -9.73 6.19
CA GLU A 96 -2.75 -10.92 6.93
C GLU A 96 -1.62 -11.53 7.77
N LEU A 97 -0.38 -11.52 7.29
CA LEU A 97 0.78 -11.93 8.07
C LEU A 97 0.95 -11.07 9.33
N VAL A 98 0.94 -9.74 9.17
CA VAL A 98 1.09 -8.81 10.31
C VAL A 98 -0.05 -9.00 11.31
N THR A 99 -1.29 -9.04 10.82
CA THR A 99 -2.47 -9.11 11.70
C THR A 99 -2.61 -10.46 12.38
N SER A 100 -2.24 -11.56 11.71
CA SER A 100 -2.20 -12.89 12.30
C SER A 100 -1.12 -13.00 13.37
N TRP A 101 0.07 -12.44 13.11
CA TRP A 101 1.14 -12.36 14.12
C TRP A 101 0.67 -11.61 15.37
N VAL A 102 0.03 -10.45 15.21
CA VAL A 102 -0.50 -9.67 16.35
C VAL A 102 -1.61 -10.41 17.08
N ARG A 103 -2.54 -11.04 16.36
CA ARG A 103 -3.63 -11.84 16.96
C ARG A 103 -3.09 -13.03 17.76
N ALA A 104 -1.98 -13.62 17.34
CA ALA A 104 -1.29 -14.70 18.04
C ALA A 104 -0.43 -14.23 19.24
N GLY A 105 -0.53 -12.96 19.65
CA GLY A 105 0.24 -12.40 20.76
C GLY A 105 1.62 -11.86 20.38
N ALA A 106 1.86 -11.63 19.09
CA ALA A 106 3.11 -11.10 18.55
C ALA A 106 4.36 -11.92 18.95
N PRO A 107 4.38 -13.25 18.76
CA PRO A 107 5.50 -14.10 19.19
C PRO A 107 6.82 -13.75 18.50
N GLU A 108 7.93 -13.80 19.25
CA GLU A 108 9.28 -13.55 18.71
C GLU A 108 9.74 -14.69 17.79
N GLY A 109 9.46 -15.94 18.19
CA GLY A 109 9.96 -17.14 17.52
C GLY A 109 11.44 -17.40 17.77
N ASP A 110 12.02 -18.30 16.98
CA ASP A 110 13.44 -18.65 17.08
C ASP A 110 14.32 -17.55 16.45
N THR A 111 15.10 -16.87 17.30
CA THR A 111 15.98 -15.77 16.90
C THR A 111 17.09 -16.22 15.95
N ALA A 112 17.42 -17.52 15.90
CA ALA A 112 18.36 -18.07 14.92
C ALA A 112 17.84 -17.95 13.47
N LEU A 113 16.52 -17.82 13.29
CA LEU A 113 15.87 -17.64 11.98
C LEU A 113 15.80 -16.17 11.53
N ALA A 114 16.17 -15.23 12.40
CA ALA A 114 16.14 -13.81 12.09
C ALA A 114 17.07 -13.50 10.89
N PRO A 115 16.66 -12.60 9.97
CA PRO A 115 17.51 -12.22 8.85
C PRO A 115 18.80 -11.59 9.37
N LYS A 116 19.95 -12.08 8.88
CA LYS A 116 21.21 -11.35 9.02
C LYS A 116 21.08 -10.08 8.19
N LYS A 117 21.25 -8.90 8.80
CA LYS A 117 21.06 -7.58 8.16
C LYS A 117 21.55 -7.59 6.70
N ALA A 118 20.62 -7.56 5.76
CA ALA A 118 20.92 -7.39 4.35
C ALA A 118 20.50 -5.98 3.95
N SER A 119 21.48 -5.15 3.57
CA SER A 119 21.23 -3.83 3.00
C SER A 119 20.73 -4.00 1.56
N VAL A 120 19.43 -3.86 1.34
CA VAL A 120 18.91 -3.73 -0.02
C VAL A 120 18.99 -2.25 -0.41
N THR A 121 19.99 -1.90 -1.20
CA THR A 121 20.06 -0.59 -1.86
C THR A 121 19.10 -0.61 -3.04
N GLN A 122 17.90 -0.05 -2.88
CA GLN A 122 17.04 0.20 -4.03
C GLN A 122 17.58 1.42 -4.78
N LYS A 123 18.07 1.21 -6.00
CA LYS A 123 18.54 2.28 -6.87
C LYS A 123 17.32 3.03 -7.41
N LEU A 124 17.07 4.23 -6.90
CA LEU A 124 16.06 5.12 -7.45
C LEU A 124 16.48 5.51 -8.88
N SER A 125 15.72 5.09 -9.88
CA SER A 125 15.82 5.64 -11.22
C SER A 125 15.06 6.96 -11.26
N ILE A 126 15.79 8.07 -11.29
CA ILE A 126 15.20 9.40 -11.52
C ILE A 126 15.01 9.55 -13.03
N GLU A 127 13.78 9.36 -13.50
CA GLU A 127 13.41 9.73 -14.86
C GLU A 127 13.49 11.27 -15.00
N LYS A 128 14.08 11.76 -16.09
CA LYS A 128 14.06 13.19 -16.40
C LYS A 128 12.63 13.58 -16.74
N LEU A 129 12.08 14.53 -15.98
CA LEU A 129 10.73 15.04 -16.18
C LEU A 129 10.72 16.13 -17.25
N GLY A 130 9.73 16.06 -18.13
CA GLY A 130 9.42 17.09 -19.12
C GLY A 130 8.42 18.12 -18.58
N GLN A 131 7.49 18.53 -19.44
CA GLN A 131 6.45 19.51 -19.10
C GLN A 131 5.36 18.89 -18.21
N GLU A 132 4.77 19.73 -17.34
CA GLU A 132 3.57 19.36 -16.60
C GLU A 132 2.31 19.90 -17.30
N TRP A 133 1.33 19.02 -17.48
CA TRP A 133 -0.01 19.39 -17.91
C TRP A 133 -0.96 19.38 -16.70
N VAL A 134 -1.43 20.55 -16.27
CA VAL A 134 -2.31 20.68 -15.10
C VAL A 134 -3.77 20.53 -15.54
N SER A 135 -4.50 19.64 -14.87
CA SER A 135 -5.92 19.39 -15.12
C SER A 135 -6.77 20.60 -14.78
N ASP A 136 -7.72 20.92 -15.66
CA ASP A 136 -8.76 21.91 -15.45
C ASP A 136 -10.08 21.34 -15.99
N PRO A 137 -11.22 21.44 -15.28
CA PRO A 137 -12.52 20.94 -15.74
C PRO A 137 -12.97 21.43 -17.12
N ARG A 138 -12.43 22.57 -17.59
CA ARG A 138 -12.73 23.20 -18.87
C ARG A 138 -11.68 22.92 -19.93
N ARG A 139 -10.51 22.39 -19.57
CA ARG A 139 -9.44 22.06 -20.54
C ARG A 139 -9.46 20.58 -20.89
N LYS A 140 -9.21 20.31 -22.15
CA LYS A 140 -8.96 18.98 -22.70
C LYS A 140 -7.53 18.92 -23.22
N ILE A 141 -7.00 17.72 -23.34
CA ILE A 141 -5.74 17.46 -24.04
C ILE A 141 -5.88 17.98 -25.49
N GLU A 142 -4.99 18.86 -25.93
CA GLU A 142 -5.11 19.54 -27.24
C GLU A 142 -4.47 18.73 -28.38
N THR A 143 -3.37 18.02 -28.08
CA THR A 143 -2.64 17.16 -29.02
C THR A 143 -2.40 15.81 -28.38
N GLN A 144 -2.19 14.74 -29.16
CA GLN A 144 -1.87 13.45 -28.57
C GLN A 144 -0.58 13.56 -27.75
N THR A 145 -0.66 13.23 -26.46
CA THR A 145 0.44 13.41 -25.51
C THR A 145 0.65 12.15 -24.70
N THR A 146 1.92 11.82 -24.45
CA THR A 146 2.31 10.70 -23.59
C THR A 146 2.73 11.22 -22.23
N PHE A 147 2.17 10.62 -21.18
CA PHE A 147 2.46 10.94 -19.80
C PHE A 147 3.13 9.77 -19.09
N ILE A 148 4.16 10.06 -18.30
CA ILE A 148 4.93 9.07 -17.53
C ILE A 148 4.51 9.02 -16.05
N GLY A 149 3.81 10.04 -15.58
CA GLY A 149 3.33 10.08 -14.20
C GLY A 149 2.29 11.14 -13.94
N ILE A 150 1.83 11.16 -12.70
CA ILE A 150 0.80 12.05 -12.18
C ILE A 150 1.15 12.48 -10.77
N ARG A 151 0.82 13.71 -10.40
CA ARG A 151 0.90 14.17 -9.01
C ARG A 151 -0.27 15.07 -8.65
N ALA A 152 -0.59 15.08 -7.37
CA ALA A 152 -1.53 16.04 -6.80
C ALA A 152 -1.03 17.48 -6.97
N ARG A 153 -1.94 18.41 -7.23
CA ARG A 153 -1.68 19.87 -7.20
C ARG A 153 -2.52 20.51 -6.11
N THR A 154 -3.84 20.48 -6.28
CA THR A 154 -4.80 20.89 -5.26
C THR A 154 -5.73 19.72 -5.03
N LEU A 155 -5.71 19.11 -3.85
CA LEU A 155 -6.71 18.12 -3.50
C LEU A 155 -7.59 18.71 -2.39
N SER A 156 -8.90 18.71 -2.62
CA SER A 156 -9.91 18.99 -1.62
C SER A 156 -10.59 17.67 -1.24
N GLY A 157 -10.74 17.40 0.07
CA GLY A 157 -11.37 16.19 0.59
C GLY A 157 -10.41 15.02 0.86
N ASP A 158 -10.95 14.01 1.56
CA ASP A 158 -10.14 12.89 2.06
C ASP A 158 -9.64 11.98 0.93
N SER A 159 -10.46 11.70 -0.09
CA SER A 159 -10.07 10.79 -1.18
C SER A 159 -10.58 11.27 -2.54
N VAL A 160 -9.71 11.27 -3.55
CA VAL A 160 -9.99 11.80 -4.89
C VAL A 160 -9.63 10.75 -5.94
N ARG A 161 -10.63 10.34 -6.73
CA ARG A 161 -10.41 9.51 -7.94
C ARG A 161 -10.13 10.42 -9.11
N VAL A 162 -9.18 10.02 -9.96
CA VAL A 162 -8.80 10.73 -11.18
C VAL A 162 -8.83 9.75 -12.34
N VAL A 163 -9.56 10.12 -13.39
CA VAL A 163 -9.73 9.30 -14.59
C VAL A 163 -9.53 10.17 -15.85
N ALA A 164 -9.05 9.57 -16.92
CA ALA A 164 -9.07 10.16 -18.26
C ALA A 164 -10.32 9.68 -19.00
N ARG A 165 -11.19 10.60 -19.41
CA ARG A 165 -12.31 10.33 -20.32
C ARG A 165 -11.89 10.66 -21.74
N ARG A 166 -11.75 9.64 -22.57
CA ARG A 166 -11.33 9.78 -23.97
C ARG A 166 -12.49 10.23 -24.87
N PRO A 167 -12.23 10.77 -26.07
CA PRO A 167 -13.26 11.22 -27.00
C PRO A 167 -14.24 10.13 -27.44
N ASP A 168 -13.76 8.87 -27.48
CA ASP A 168 -14.57 7.69 -27.81
C ASP A 168 -15.51 7.25 -26.66
N GLY A 169 -15.48 7.98 -25.53
CA GLY A 169 -16.27 7.68 -24.34
C GLY A 169 -15.62 6.69 -23.38
N THR A 170 -14.48 6.09 -23.73
CA THR A 170 -13.76 5.18 -22.83
C THR A 170 -13.20 5.94 -21.63
N VAL A 171 -13.17 5.27 -20.48
CA VAL A 171 -12.67 5.83 -19.22
C VAL A 171 -11.45 5.02 -18.79
N GLU A 172 -10.32 5.70 -18.68
CA GLU A 172 -9.07 5.12 -18.19
C GLU A 172 -8.81 5.61 -16.75
N PRO A 173 -8.80 4.70 -15.77
CA PRO A 173 -8.38 5.02 -14.41
C PRO A 173 -6.91 5.43 -14.36
N LEU A 174 -6.61 6.59 -13.75
CA LEU A 174 -5.23 7.07 -13.62
C LEU A 174 -4.69 6.85 -12.21
N ILE A 175 -5.40 7.38 -11.21
CA ILE A 175 -5.01 7.28 -9.81
C ILE A 175 -6.22 7.51 -8.92
N TRP A 176 -6.26 6.83 -7.79
CA TRP A 176 -7.17 7.15 -6.71
C TRP A 176 -6.36 7.51 -5.48
N PHE A 177 -6.29 8.79 -5.17
CA PHE A 177 -5.70 9.28 -3.93
C PHE A 177 -6.59 8.90 -2.75
N TYR A 178 -6.03 8.20 -1.77
CA TYR A 178 -6.75 7.74 -0.59
C TYR A 178 -6.22 8.41 0.66
N ARG A 179 -7.11 9.09 1.39
CA ARG A 179 -6.77 9.84 2.62
C ARG A 179 -5.51 10.67 2.45
N TYR A 180 -5.48 11.46 1.37
CA TYR A 180 -4.27 12.13 0.93
C TYR A 180 -3.76 13.13 1.96
N ASP A 181 -2.47 13.02 2.30
CA ASP A 181 -1.75 13.98 3.13
C ASP A 181 -0.63 14.59 2.29
N SER A 182 -0.62 15.92 2.17
CA SER A 182 0.36 16.67 1.39
C SER A 182 1.79 16.49 1.88
N LYS A 183 2.00 16.03 3.13
CA LYS A 183 3.32 15.66 3.65
C LYS A 183 3.97 14.50 2.90
N PHE A 184 3.16 13.65 2.25
CA PHE A 184 3.64 12.53 1.42
C PHE A 184 3.49 12.80 -0.08
N ALA A 185 3.34 14.08 -0.47
CA ALA A 185 3.26 14.49 -1.86
C ALA A 185 4.46 13.95 -2.65
N ARG A 186 4.15 13.20 -3.71
CA ARG A 186 5.13 12.58 -4.59
C ARG A 186 4.60 12.51 -6.01
N ILE A 187 5.48 12.14 -6.92
CA ILE A 187 5.11 11.74 -8.27
C ILE A 187 4.74 10.25 -8.23
N TYR A 188 3.59 9.93 -8.80
CA TYR A 188 3.15 8.57 -9.03
C TYR A 188 3.43 8.26 -10.49
N TYR A 189 4.41 7.40 -10.73
CA TYR A 189 4.76 6.99 -12.08
C TYR A 189 3.82 5.88 -12.55
N PHE A 190 3.38 6.00 -13.80
CA PHE A 190 2.63 4.92 -14.42
C PHE A 190 3.57 3.75 -14.70
N ARG A 191 3.05 2.52 -14.54
CA ARG A 191 3.76 1.28 -14.85
C ARG A 191 4.15 1.21 -16.33
N LYS A 192 3.30 1.76 -17.20
CA LYS A 192 3.58 2.03 -18.60
C LYS A 192 3.17 3.47 -18.89
N PRO A 193 3.90 4.21 -19.74
CA PRO A 193 3.48 5.53 -20.16
C PRO A 193 2.05 5.49 -20.73
N VAL A 194 1.24 6.49 -20.37
CA VAL A 194 -0.15 6.62 -20.79
C VAL A 194 -0.23 7.63 -21.93
N THR A 195 -0.59 7.18 -23.13
CA THR A 195 -0.79 8.06 -24.29
C THR A 195 -2.27 8.42 -24.41
N LEU A 196 -2.58 9.72 -24.32
CA LEU A 196 -3.94 10.25 -24.38
C LEU A 196 -4.15 11.01 -25.69
N PRO A 197 -5.22 10.74 -26.45
CA PRO A 197 -5.53 11.47 -27.68
C PRO A 197 -6.04 12.89 -27.38
N ALA A 198 -5.96 13.75 -28.39
CA ALA A 198 -6.61 15.06 -28.36
C ALA A 198 -8.11 14.94 -28.05
N GLY A 199 -8.65 15.86 -27.26
CA GLY A 199 -10.03 15.85 -26.78
C GLY A 199 -10.25 15.06 -25.49
N THR A 200 -9.23 14.38 -24.94
CA THR A 200 -9.32 13.70 -23.64
C THR A 200 -9.52 14.70 -22.51
N ALA A 201 -10.46 14.42 -21.59
CA ALA A 201 -10.69 15.22 -20.39
C ALA A 201 -10.18 14.48 -19.14
N ILE A 202 -9.47 15.18 -18.26
CA ILE A 202 -9.07 14.65 -16.95
C ILE A 202 -10.13 15.02 -15.93
N VAL A 203 -10.78 14.01 -15.36
CA VAL A 203 -11.92 14.18 -14.47
C VAL A 203 -11.54 13.74 -13.07
N THR A 204 -11.76 14.62 -12.10
CA THR A 204 -11.61 14.33 -10.67
C THR A 204 -12.98 14.08 -10.03
N SER A 205 -13.05 13.18 -9.05
CA SER A 205 -14.31 12.88 -8.37
C SER A 205 -14.75 13.94 -7.37
N VAL A 206 -13.88 14.90 -7.03
CA VAL A 206 -14.16 15.99 -6.10
C VAL A 206 -14.01 17.33 -6.83
N PRO A 207 -15.04 18.19 -6.84
CA PRO A 207 -14.96 19.50 -7.45
C PRO A 207 -13.81 20.35 -6.90
N GLY A 208 -13.07 21.01 -7.78
CA GLY A 208 -11.92 21.85 -7.44
C GLY A 208 -10.61 21.09 -7.20
N ALA A 209 -10.65 19.74 -7.14
CA ALA A 209 -9.43 18.95 -7.09
C ALA A 209 -8.74 18.93 -8.46
N THR A 210 -7.43 19.17 -8.47
CA THR A 210 -6.56 19.22 -9.65
C THR A 210 -5.30 18.39 -9.47
N VAL A 211 -4.82 17.86 -10.59
CA VAL A 211 -3.58 17.10 -10.71
C VAL A 211 -2.71 17.68 -11.82
N ALA A 212 -1.43 17.31 -11.80
CA ALA A 212 -0.53 17.50 -12.93
C ALA A 212 -0.16 16.14 -13.51
N LEU A 213 -0.35 15.97 -14.81
CA LEU A 213 0.22 14.88 -15.60
C LEU A 213 1.62 15.30 -16.08
N LEU A 214 2.55 14.37 -16.12
CA LEU A 214 3.96 14.64 -16.41
C LEU A 214 4.35 14.01 -17.74
N GLU A 215 4.86 14.82 -18.66
CA GLU A 215 5.46 14.36 -19.91
C GLU A 215 6.89 13.83 -19.68
N PRO A 216 7.38 12.88 -20.50
CA PRO A 216 8.80 12.54 -20.50
C PRO A 216 9.64 13.74 -20.94
N ALA A 217 10.88 13.85 -20.45
CA ALA A 217 11.83 14.79 -21.02
C ALA A 217 12.08 14.48 -22.51
N ARG A 218 12.23 15.54 -23.31
CA ARG A 218 12.63 15.43 -24.72
C ARG A 218 14.12 15.20 -24.85
#